data_AF-A0A699TZR4-F1
#
_entry.id   AF-A0A699TZR4-F1
#
_cell.length_a   1.000
_cell.length_b   1.000
_cell.length_c   1.000
_cell.angle_alpha   90.00
_cell.angle_beta   90.00
_cell.angle_gamma   90.00
#
_symmetry.space_group_name_H-M   'P 1'
#
loop_
_entity.id
_entity.type
_entity.pdbx_description
1 polymer ?
#
loop_
_entity_poly.entity_id
_entity_poly.type
_entity_poly.pdbx_seq_one_letter_code
_entity_poly.pdbx_strand_id
1 'polypeptide(L)'
;KSGRELVNADHPQVVEVWNNVFMEFQRLADKSLIKLPAQSVDTGMGFERLMMAVSGVKSNYDTDVFQPLIQFIAKEAGVEYHGTSPATVNDQPATENERTDIAIRVLADHIRAIAFTIADGQLPSNVKAGYVIRRILRRAVRYAFSSLNQKQPFLYKLVPVLADQMAGIFPELKAQQAFVTRVIEEEEIAFLKTLETGLRRLDALEE
;
A
#
# COMPACT_ATOMS: atom_id res chain seq x y z
N LYS A 1 20.60 -21.89 5.65
CA LYS A 1 21.20 -20.84 6.50
C LYS A 1 20.41 -20.74 7.78
N SER A 2 21.06 -20.51 8.92
CA SER A 2 20.32 -20.27 10.17
C SER A 2 19.58 -18.92 10.07
N GLY A 3 18.47 -18.75 10.80
CA GLY A 3 17.73 -17.47 10.79
C GLY A 3 18.59 -16.27 11.18
N ARG A 4 19.58 -16.49 12.07
CA ARG A 4 20.57 -15.48 12.50
C ARG A 4 21.41 -14.92 11.35
N GLU A 5 21.82 -15.76 10.40
CA GLU A 5 22.64 -15.36 9.25
C GLU A 5 21.87 -14.52 8.21
N LEU A 6 20.54 -14.48 8.34
CA LEU A 6 19.63 -13.84 7.40
C LEU A 6 19.08 -12.51 7.94
N VAL A 7 19.46 -12.12 9.16
CA VAL A 7 19.05 -10.85 9.79
C VAL A 7 19.57 -9.68 8.95
N ASN A 8 18.68 -8.76 8.58
CA ASN A 8 18.97 -7.60 7.73
C ASN A 8 19.58 -7.94 6.35
N ALA A 9 19.30 -9.15 5.83
CA ALA A 9 19.76 -9.61 4.51
C ALA A 9 18.60 -9.66 3.48
N ASP A 10 17.56 -8.84 3.68
CA ASP A 10 16.35 -8.76 2.83
C ASP A 10 15.66 -10.11 2.59
N HIS A 11 15.83 -11.05 3.52
CA HIS A 11 15.20 -12.35 3.42
C HIS A 11 13.70 -12.23 3.79
N PRO A 12 12.76 -12.67 2.93
CA PRO A 12 11.32 -12.42 3.12
C PRO A 12 10.73 -13.07 4.38
N GLN A 13 11.41 -14.07 4.95
CA GLN A 13 10.99 -14.76 6.18
C GLN A 13 11.81 -14.39 7.42
N VAL A 14 12.80 -13.51 7.29
CA VAL A 14 13.54 -12.95 8.45
C VAL A 14 13.24 -11.46 8.50
N VAL A 15 12.16 -11.15 9.21
CA VAL A 15 11.50 -9.85 9.16
C VAL A 15 11.70 -9.11 10.48
N GLU A 16 12.00 -7.82 10.39
CA GLU A 16 11.97 -6.92 11.54
C GLU A 16 10.53 -6.78 12.06
N VAL A 17 10.31 -7.17 13.32
CA VAL A 17 9.01 -7.07 13.98
C VAL A 17 8.90 -5.80 14.80
N TRP A 18 9.93 -5.49 15.60
CA TRP A 18 9.90 -4.42 16.61
C TRP A 18 11.26 -3.70 16.70
N ASN A 19 11.23 -2.38 16.58
CA ASN A 19 12.36 -1.50 16.84
C ASN A 19 12.20 -0.78 18.19
N ASN A 20 13.26 -0.74 18.99
CA ASN A 20 13.30 -0.05 20.29
C ASN A 20 14.42 0.97 20.27
N VAL A 21 14.05 2.25 20.19
CA VAL A 21 14.97 3.38 20.10
C VAL A 21 15.16 3.99 21.48
N PHE A 22 16.40 4.03 21.93
CA PHE A 22 16.80 4.76 23.12
C PHE A 22 17.20 6.18 22.72
N MET A 23 16.32 7.14 22.99
CA MET A 23 16.53 8.54 22.64
C MET A 23 17.53 9.16 23.61
N GLU A 24 18.79 9.21 23.19
CA GLU A 24 19.90 9.73 23.98
C GLU A 24 20.44 11.07 23.46
N PHE A 25 20.27 11.37 22.17
CA PHE A 25 20.90 12.50 21.51
C PHE A 25 19.93 13.27 20.61
N GLN A 26 20.07 14.59 20.58
CA GLN A 26 19.51 15.46 19.55
C GLN A 26 20.55 15.67 18.44
N ARG A 27 20.19 15.36 17.19
CA ARG A 27 21.02 15.67 16.01
C ARG A 27 20.73 17.09 15.52
N LEU A 28 21.76 17.93 15.47
CA LEU A 28 21.66 19.28 14.92
C LEU A 28 21.85 19.31 13.40
N ALA A 29 21.57 20.47 12.77
CA ALA A 29 21.70 20.65 11.33
C ALA A 29 23.13 20.45 10.81
N ASP A 30 24.14 20.73 11.64
CA ASP A 30 25.56 20.48 11.38
C ASP A 30 25.97 19.00 11.59
N LYS A 31 25.00 18.13 11.89
CA LYS A 31 25.13 16.69 12.20
C LYS A 31 25.77 16.38 13.55
N SER A 32 26.10 17.37 14.38
CA SER A 32 26.56 17.16 15.75
C SER A 32 25.46 16.54 16.62
N LEU A 33 25.88 15.83 17.67
CA LEU A 33 25.00 15.14 18.60
C LEU A 33 25.12 15.77 19.99
N ILE A 34 24.01 16.31 20.50
CA ILE A 34 23.93 16.86 21.86
C ILE A 34 23.18 15.86 22.73
N LYS A 35 23.75 15.50 23.88
CA LYS A 35 23.10 14.60 24.83
C LYS A 35 21.83 15.25 25.39
N LEU A 36 20.73 14.50 25.39
CA LEU A 36 19.45 14.98 25.89
C LEU A 36 19.51 15.15 27.43
N PRO A 37 18.89 16.22 27.99
CA PRO A 37 18.78 16.39 29.44
C PRO A 37 17.97 15.28 30.12
N ALA A 38 16.96 14.74 29.42
CA ALA A 38 16.17 13.60 29.85
C ALA A 38 16.14 12.57 28.71
N GLN A 39 16.56 11.34 29.00
CA GLN A 39 16.53 10.24 28.04
C GLN A 39 15.12 9.65 27.97
N SER A 40 14.74 9.14 26.80
CA SER A 40 13.41 8.57 26.57
C SER A 40 13.51 7.30 25.76
N VAL A 41 12.42 6.55 25.69
CA VAL A 41 12.30 5.34 24.86
C VAL A 41 11.18 5.56 23.87
N ASP A 42 11.46 5.30 22.59
CA ASP A 42 10.49 5.26 21.51
C ASP A 42 10.48 3.84 20.92
N THR A 43 9.31 3.24 20.78
CA THR A 43 9.18 1.87 20.29
C THR A 43 8.18 1.81 19.16
N GLY A 44 8.53 1.09 18.09
CA GLY A 44 7.65 0.89 16.94
C GLY A 44 7.58 -0.58 16.57
N MET A 45 6.38 -1.14 16.57
CA MET A 45 6.11 -2.51 16.15
C MET A 45 5.12 -2.49 14.98
N GLY A 46 5.47 -3.15 13.87
CA GLY A 46 4.58 -3.23 12.71
C GLY A 46 3.44 -4.19 12.99
N PHE A 47 2.21 -3.67 13.15
CA PHE A 47 1.04 -4.48 13.48
C PHE A 47 0.80 -5.61 12.46
N GLU A 48 0.84 -5.30 11.16
CA GLU A 48 0.61 -6.29 10.10
C GLU A 48 1.69 -7.38 10.07
N ARG A 49 2.93 -7.04 10.41
CA ARG A 49 4.04 -8.00 10.51
C ARG A 49 3.91 -8.88 11.74
N LEU A 50 3.47 -8.31 12.88
CA LEU A 50 3.15 -9.10 14.06
C LEU A 50 2.01 -10.08 13.77
N MET A 51 0.94 -9.62 13.10
CA MET A 51 -0.18 -10.46 12.73
C MET A 51 0.24 -11.59 11.78
N MET A 52 1.13 -11.32 10.82
CA MET A 52 1.71 -12.38 9.98
C MET A 52 2.39 -13.48 10.84
N ALA A 53 3.21 -13.08 11.81
CA ALA A 53 3.93 -14.00 12.67
C ALA A 53 2.99 -14.80 13.61
N VAL A 54 2.02 -14.13 14.23
CA VAL A 54 1.08 -14.76 15.18
C VAL A 54 0.08 -15.67 14.47
N SER A 55 -0.37 -15.30 13.27
CA SER A 55 -1.29 -16.11 12.46
C SER A 55 -0.60 -17.25 11.71
N GLY A 56 0.73 -17.36 11.77
CA GLY A 56 1.51 -18.43 11.13
C GLY A 56 1.49 -18.39 9.60
N VAL A 57 1.17 -17.23 9.01
CA VAL A 57 1.15 -17.02 7.56
C VAL A 57 2.49 -16.46 7.06
N LYS A 58 2.74 -16.56 5.75
CA LYS A 58 4.04 -16.19 5.16
C LYS A 58 4.09 -14.76 4.61
N SER A 59 2.97 -14.05 4.61
CA SER A 59 2.84 -12.71 4.07
C SER A 59 1.87 -11.88 4.91
N ASN A 60 2.16 -10.58 5.07
CA ASN A 60 1.22 -9.63 5.69
C ASN A 60 -0.14 -9.66 4.98
N TYR A 61 -0.14 -9.84 3.66
CA TYR A 61 -1.33 -9.84 2.82
C TYR A 61 -2.22 -11.07 3.05
N ASP A 62 -1.71 -12.12 3.69
CA ASP A 62 -2.48 -13.34 3.99
C ASP A 62 -3.22 -13.24 5.34
N THR A 63 -3.07 -12.12 6.04
CA THR A 63 -3.74 -11.86 7.32
C THR A 63 -5.16 -11.31 7.09
N ASP A 64 -6.00 -11.44 8.11
CA ASP A 64 -7.32 -10.82 8.22
C ASP A 64 -7.30 -9.28 8.05
N VAL A 65 -6.14 -8.66 8.24
CA VAL A 65 -5.93 -7.23 8.01
C VAL A 65 -6.06 -6.85 6.53
N PHE A 66 -5.75 -7.75 5.58
CA PHE A 66 -5.80 -7.46 4.14
C PHE A 66 -6.79 -8.33 3.35
N GLN A 67 -7.08 -9.54 3.84
CA GLN A 67 -7.91 -10.51 3.12
C GLN A 67 -9.30 -9.98 2.69
N PRO A 68 -10.03 -9.18 3.50
CA PRO A 68 -11.32 -8.61 3.07
C PRO A 68 -11.20 -7.75 1.80
N LEU A 69 -10.17 -6.91 1.71
CA LEU A 69 -9.91 -6.07 0.53
C LEU A 69 -9.46 -6.93 -0.65
N ILE A 70 -8.52 -7.84 -0.43
CA ILE A 70 -7.99 -8.72 -1.48
C ILE A 70 -9.10 -9.55 -2.14
N GLN A 71 -9.96 -10.16 -1.33
CA GLN A 71 -11.10 -10.95 -1.81
C GLN A 71 -12.11 -10.09 -2.57
N PHE A 72 -12.38 -8.87 -2.08
CA PHE A 72 -13.24 -7.92 -2.78
C PHE A 72 -12.67 -7.53 -4.15
N ILE A 73 -11.37 -7.22 -4.23
CA ILE A 73 -10.70 -6.87 -5.48
C ILE A 73 -10.77 -8.03 -6.46
N ALA A 74 -10.38 -9.24 -6.03
CA ALA A 74 -10.36 -10.43 -6.85
C ALA A 74 -11.76 -10.72 -7.43
N LYS A 75 -12.79 -10.67 -6.58
CA LYS A 75 -14.18 -10.87 -6.97
C LYS A 75 -14.66 -9.83 -7.98
N GLU A 76 -14.49 -8.55 -7.68
CA GLU A 76 -14.98 -7.46 -8.55
C GLU A 76 -14.21 -7.40 -9.87
N ALA A 77 -12.93 -7.77 -9.88
CA ALA A 77 -12.13 -7.82 -11.09
C ALA A 77 -12.32 -9.12 -11.90
N GLY A 78 -12.99 -10.14 -11.35
CA GLY A 78 -13.18 -11.43 -12.01
C GLY A 78 -11.89 -12.24 -12.17
N VAL A 79 -10.97 -12.11 -11.21
CA VAL A 79 -9.66 -12.79 -11.20
C VAL A 79 -9.49 -13.59 -9.90
N GLU A 80 -8.53 -14.51 -9.89
CA GLU A 80 -8.19 -15.30 -8.71
C GLU A 80 -6.90 -14.77 -8.07
N TYR A 81 -6.90 -14.63 -6.74
CA TYR A 81 -5.70 -14.30 -5.95
C TYR A 81 -5.01 -15.60 -5.52
N HIS A 82 -3.77 -15.80 -5.97
CA HIS A 82 -3.03 -17.04 -5.77
C HIS A 82 -2.03 -16.97 -4.61
N GLY A 83 -1.82 -15.78 -4.03
CA GLY A 83 -0.86 -15.57 -2.95
C GLY A 83 0.60 -15.74 -3.38
N THR A 84 0.89 -15.71 -4.67
CA THR A 84 2.24 -15.82 -5.22
C THR A 84 3.11 -14.64 -4.82
N SER A 85 4.42 -14.86 -4.72
CA SER A 85 5.40 -13.80 -4.47
C SER A 85 6.34 -13.78 -5.65
N PRO A 86 6.66 -12.60 -6.21
CA PRO A 86 7.57 -12.51 -7.34
C PRO A 86 8.87 -13.23 -7.01
N ALA A 87 9.33 -14.09 -7.92
CA ALA A 87 10.63 -14.72 -7.79
C ALA A 87 11.71 -13.66 -7.52
N THR A 88 12.28 -13.66 -6.31
CA THR A 88 13.39 -12.77 -5.93
C THR A 88 14.72 -13.16 -6.58
N VAL A 89 14.71 -14.17 -7.46
CA VAL A 89 15.89 -14.89 -7.91
C VAL A 89 15.84 -15.00 -9.44
N ASN A 90 16.72 -14.25 -10.12
CA ASN A 90 17.19 -14.44 -11.51
C ASN A 90 16.45 -13.73 -12.67
N ASP A 91 16.13 -12.43 -12.57
CA ASP A 91 15.71 -11.60 -13.73
C ASP A 91 14.57 -12.17 -14.60
N GLN A 92 13.79 -13.13 -14.08
CA GLN A 92 12.70 -13.73 -14.82
C GLN A 92 11.51 -12.79 -14.78
N PRO A 93 10.84 -12.57 -15.94
CA PRO A 93 9.62 -11.79 -15.96
C PRO A 93 8.58 -12.46 -15.07
N ALA A 94 7.86 -11.65 -14.29
CA ALA A 94 6.77 -12.14 -13.45
C ALA A 94 5.72 -12.87 -14.32
N THR A 95 5.30 -14.05 -13.85
CA THR A 95 4.18 -14.80 -14.41
C THR A 95 2.89 -13.99 -14.35
N GLU A 96 1.89 -14.33 -15.15
CA GLU A 96 0.60 -13.63 -15.13
C GLU A 96 -0.06 -13.68 -13.75
N ASN A 97 -0.01 -14.82 -13.06
CA ASN A 97 -0.51 -14.94 -11.68
C ASN A 97 0.23 -14.02 -10.71
N GLU A 98 1.56 -13.90 -10.81
CA GLU A 98 2.32 -12.96 -9.99
C GLU A 98 1.95 -11.50 -10.31
N ARG A 99 1.73 -11.15 -11.58
CA ARG A 99 1.31 -9.81 -11.98
C ARG A 99 -0.08 -9.47 -11.43
N THR A 100 -1.01 -10.42 -11.47
CA THR A 100 -2.34 -10.30 -10.87
C THR A 100 -2.25 -10.12 -9.35
N ASP A 101 -1.50 -10.98 -8.65
CA ASP A 101 -1.36 -10.91 -7.20
C ASP A 101 -0.67 -9.62 -6.74
N ILE A 102 0.35 -9.16 -7.47
CA ILE A 102 1.00 -7.86 -7.24
C ILE A 102 -0.02 -6.74 -7.39
N ALA A 103 -0.83 -6.74 -8.45
CA ALA A 103 -1.82 -5.70 -8.68
C ALA A 103 -2.86 -5.67 -7.55
N ILE A 104 -3.38 -6.83 -7.14
CA ILE A 104 -4.35 -6.94 -6.03
C ILE A 104 -3.74 -6.39 -4.73
N ARG A 105 -2.50 -6.77 -4.40
CA ARG A 105 -1.78 -6.27 -3.21
C ARG A 105 -1.56 -4.76 -3.28
N VAL A 106 -1.17 -4.23 -4.44
CA VAL A 106 -0.98 -2.78 -4.64
C VAL A 106 -2.29 -2.04 -4.42
N LEU A 107 -3.41 -2.52 -4.96
CA LEU A 107 -4.71 -1.88 -4.77
C LEU A 107 -5.14 -1.92 -3.29
N ALA A 108 -5.01 -3.07 -2.62
CA ALA A 108 -5.39 -3.25 -1.22
C ALA A 108 -4.55 -2.37 -0.27
N ASP A 109 -3.26 -2.21 -0.53
CA ASP A 109 -2.38 -1.33 0.23
C ASP A 109 -2.67 0.16 -0.07
N HIS A 110 -2.73 0.52 -1.35
CA HIS A 110 -2.84 1.92 -1.74
C HIS A 110 -4.18 2.53 -1.35
N ILE A 111 -5.28 1.76 -1.39
CA ILE A 111 -6.57 2.30 -0.92
C ILE A 111 -6.52 2.70 0.56
N ARG A 112 -5.80 1.94 1.41
CA ARG A 112 -5.64 2.27 2.82
C ARG A 112 -4.92 3.59 2.98
N ALA A 113 -3.77 3.75 2.33
CA ALA A 113 -3.01 4.99 2.37
C ALA A 113 -3.84 6.19 1.86
N ILE A 114 -4.50 6.05 0.71
CA ILE A 114 -5.27 7.13 0.09
C ILE A 114 -6.48 7.50 0.95
N ALA A 115 -7.28 6.53 1.39
CA ALA A 115 -8.53 6.77 2.09
C ALA A 115 -8.31 7.44 3.45
N PHE A 116 -7.35 6.95 4.25
CA PHE A 116 -7.02 7.57 5.53
C PHE A 116 -6.44 8.97 5.36
N THR A 117 -5.55 9.17 4.38
CA THR A 117 -4.96 10.50 4.16
C THR A 117 -6.02 11.54 3.76
N ILE A 118 -7.03 11.14 2.96
CA ILE A 118 -8.15 12.02 2.60
C ILE A 118 -9.07 12.24 3.81
N ALA A 119 -9.34 11.21 4.61
CA ALA A 119 -10.12 11.33 5.84
C ALA A 119 -9.45 12.27 6.85
N ASP A 120 -8.12 12.33 6.89
CA ASP A 120 -7.34 13.27 7.71
C ASP A 120 -7.26 14.69 7.11
N GLY A 121 -7.98 14.93 6.00
CA GLY A 121 -8.14 16.26 5.39
C GLY A 121 -7.13 16.62 4.31
N GLN A 122 -6.20 15.72 3.97
CA GLN A 122 -5.20 15.98 2.93
C GLN A 122 -5.68 15.49 1.56
N LEU A 123 -5.99 16.43 0.67
CA LEU A 123 -6.50 16.15 -0.67
C LEU A 123 -5.38 15.92 -1.71
N PRO A 124 -5.63 15.11 -2.76
CA PRO A 124 -4.76 15.02 -3.93
C PRO A 124 -4.53 16.39 -4.58
N SER A 125 -3.28 16.68 -4.97
CA SER A 125 -2.93 17.96 -5.60
C SER A 125 -1.65 17.84 -6.45
N ASN A 126 -1.19 18.96 -7.02
CA ASN A 126 0.08 19.01 -7.77
C ASN A 126 1.30 19.36 -6.91
N VAL A 127 1.14 19.55 -5.59
CA VAL A 127 2.21 20.03 -4.72
C VAL A 127 2.28 19.27 -3.39
N LYS A 128 3.49 19.14 -2.83
CA LYS A 128 3.76 18.61 -1.49
C LYS A 128 3.06 17.26 -1.23
N ALA A 129 2.45 17.07 -0.06
CA ALA A 129 1.76 15.85 0.33
C ALA A 129 0.61 15.47 -0.61
N GLY A 130 -0.13 16.45 -1.13
CA GLY A 130 -1.18 16.21 -2.12
C GLY A 130 -0.67 15.55 -3.41
N TYR A 131 0.56 15.88 -3.83
CA TYR A 131 1.19 15.23 -4.98
C TYR A 131 1.57 13.77 -4.70
N VAL A 132 2.01 13.47 -3.47
CA VAL A 132 2.32 12.09 -3.06
C VAL A 132 1.07 11.22 -3.15
N ILE A 133 -0.05 11.67 -2.59
CA ILE A 133 -1.33 10.93 -2.62
C ILE A 133 -1.81 10.75 -4.06
N ARG A 134 -1.74 11.81 -4.88
CA ARG A 134 -2.07 11.74 -6.30
C ARG A 134 -1.24 10.67 -7.03
N ARG A 135 0.05 10.55 -6.73
CA ARG A 135 0.91 9.51 -7.32
C ARG A 135 0.52 8.10 -6.88
N ILE A 136 0.20 7.91 -5.60
CA ILE A 136 -0.26 6.62 -5.06
C ILE A 136 -1.58 6.22 -5.72
N LEU A 137 -2.55 7.15 -5.79
CA LEU A 137 -3.83 6.93 -6.48
C LEU A 137 -3.63 6.54 -7.95
N ARG A 138 -2.86 7.32 -8.71
CA ARG A 138 -2.59 7.04 -10.12
C ARG A 138 -1.87 5.71 -10.32
N ARG A 139 -0.99 5.32 -9.40
CA ARG A 139 -0.34 4.00 -9.43
C ARG A 139 -1.36 2.88 -9.25
N ALA A 140 -2.24 2.97 -8.26
CA ALA A 140 -3.30 1.98 -8.06
C ALA A 140 -4.22 1.86 -9.29
N VAL A 141 -4.67 3.00 -9.84
CA VAL A 141 -5.49 3.03 -11.07
C VAL A 141 -4.75 2.42 -12.26
N ARG A 142 -3.44 2.67 -12.41
CA ARG A 142 -2.64 2.03 -13.46
C ARG A 142 -2.63 0.50 -13.32
N TYR A 143 -2.39 -0.04 -12.12
CA TYR A 143 -2.41 -1.50 -11.90
C TYR A 143 -3.80 -2.09 -12.17
N ALA A 144 -4.87 -1.41 -11.75
CA ALA A 144 -6.23 -1.83 -12.07
C ALA A 144 -6.44 -1.90 -13.59
N PHE A 145 -6.00 -0.87 -14.33
CA PHE A 145 -6.15 -0.78 -15.78
C PHE A 145 -5.32 -1.79 -16.56
N SER A 146 -4.03 -1.95 -16.22
CA SER A 146 -3.08 -2.75 -17.00
C SER A 146 -3.04 -4.21 -16.59
N SER A 147 -3.24 -4.52 -15.30
CA SER A 147 -3.02 -5.86 -14.75
C SER A 147 -4.30 -6.58 -14.36
N LEU A 148 -5.38 -5.84 -14.07
CA LEU A 148 -6.70 -6.40 -13.72
C LEU A 148 -7.77 -6.12 -14.78
N ASN A 149 -7.36 -5.53 -15.92
CA ASN A 149 -8.22 -5.14 -17.04
C ASN A 149 -9.44 -4.26 -16.64
N GLN A 150 -9.33 -3.49 -15.56
CA GLN A 150 -10.40 -2.59 -15.10
C GLN A 150 -10.31 -1.25 -15.83
N LYS A 151 -11.17 -1.06 -16.83
CA LYS A 151 -11.20 0.15 -17.67
C LYS A 151 -12.12 1.25 -17.15
N GLN A 152 -12.92 0.94 -16.13
CA GLN A 152 -13.84 1.87 -15.47
C GLN A 152 -13.33 2.20 -14.06
N PRO A 153 -13.79 3.31 -13.45
CA PRO A 153 -13.47 3.61 -12.06
C PRO A 153 -13.76 2.42 -11.14
N PHE A 154 -12.75 2.02 -10.37
CA PHE A 154 -12.72 0.78 -9.60
C PHE A 154 -12.27 1.03 -8.16
N LEU A 155 -11.29 1.91 -7.97
CA LEU A 155 -10.62 2.11 -6.69
C LEU A 155 -11.56 2.63 -5.60
N TYR A 156 -12.50 3.52 -5.95
CA TYR A 156 -13.45 4.09 -4.99
C TYR A 156 -14.37 3.02 -4.35
N LYS A 157 -14.61 1.90 -5.03
CA LYS A 157 -15.48 0.82 -4.53
C LYS A 157 -14.90 0.10 -3.32
N LEU A 158 -13.60 0.24 -3.06
CA LEU A 158 -12.91 -0.33 -1.91
C LEU A 158 -13.13 0.48 -0.62
N VAL A 159 -13.52 1.75 -0.73
CA VAL A 159 -13.68 2.65 0.43
C VAL A 159 -14.72 2.13 1.43
N PRO A 160 -15.92 1.67 1.03
CA PRO A 160 -16.89 1.13 1.98
C PRO A 160 -16.36 -0.11 2.73
N VAL A 161 -15.68 -1.02 2.02
CA VAL A 161 -15.12 -2.24 2.61
C VAL A 161 -14.08 -1.90 3.68
N LEU A 162 -13.17 -0.97 3.36
CA LEU A 162 -12.16 -0.49 4.30
C LEU A 162 -12.79 0.25 5.49
N ALA A 163 -13.76 1.12 5.23
CA ALA A 163 -14.42 1.92 6.25
C ALA A 163 -15.17 1.03 7.26
N ASP A 164 -15.82 -0.03 6.79
CA ASP A 164 -16.49 -1.01 7.66
C ASP A 164 -15.47 -1.82 8.48
N GLN A 165 -14.39 -2.28 7.84
CA GLN A 165 -13.32 -3.03 8.52
C GLN A 165 -12.68 -2.21 9.66
N MET A 166 -12.52 -0.91 9.47
CA MET A 166 -11.78 -0.03 10.38
C MET A 166 -12.67 0.75 11.34
N ALA A 167 -14.01 0.68 11.24
CA ALA A 167 -14.94 1.54 11.97
C ALA A 167 -14.78 1.50 13.50
N GLY A 168 -14.36 0.36 14.06
CA GLY A 168 -14.15 0.20 15.51
C GLY A 168 -12.84 0.78 16.03
N ILE A 169 -11.88 1.09 15.15
CA ILE A 169 -10.54 1.56 15.52
C ILE A 169 -10.35 3.02 15.05
N PHE A 170 -10.77 3.31 13.82
CA PHE A 170 -10.66 4.60 13.15
C PHE A 170 -12.03 5.03 12.61
N PRO A 171 -12.94 5.50 13.50
CA PRO A 171 -14.32 5.85 13.13
C PRO A 171 -14.41 7.02 12.13
N GLU A 172 -13.37 7.85 12.04
CA GLU A 172 -13.29 9.01 11.16
C GLU A 172 -13.43 8.66 9.67
N LEU A 173 -12.88 7.51 9.24
CA LEU A 173 -13.02 7.07 7.86
C LEU A 173 -14.48 6.69 7.56
N LYS A 174 -15.15 6.03 8.51
CA LYS A 174 -16.57 5.66 8.36
C LYS A 174 -17.46 6.89 8.35
N ALA A 175 -17.20 7.87 9.22
CA ALA A 175 -17.93 9.13 9.26
C ALA A 175 -17.80 9.93 7.95
N GLN A 176 -16.65 9.83 7.28
CA GLN A 176 -16.35 10.57 6.05
C GLN A 176 -16.46 9.72 4.77
N GLN A 177 -16.99 8.50 4.84
CA GLN A 177 -16.97 7.52 3.75
C GLN A 177 -17.47 8.12 2.43
N ALA A 178 -18.61 8.81 2.44
CA ALA A 178 -19.19 9.39 1.23
C ALA A 178 -18.31 10.48 0.60
N PHE A 179 -17.61 11.27 1.42
CA PHE A 179 -16.68 12.29 0.94
C PHE A 179 -15.43 11.64 0.32
N VAL A 180 -14.78 10.73 1.04
CA VAL A 180 -13.58 10.03 0.58
C VAL A 180 -13.85 9.28 -0.71
N THR A 181 -15.00 8.59 -0.81
CA THR A 181 -15.42 7.86 -2.01
C THR A 181 -15.50 8.78 -3.23
N ARG A 182 -16.16 9.94 -3.11
CA ARG A 182 -16.30 10.89 -4.22
C ARG A 182 -14.96 11.46 -4.68
N VAL A 183 -14.09 11.84 -3.74
CA VAL A 183 -12.76 12.40 -4.07
C VAL A 183 -11.94 11.38 -4.87
N ILE A 184 -11.95 10.11 -4.45
CA ILE A 184 -11.20 9.05 -5.15
C ILE A 184 -11.79 8.79 -6.53
N GLU A 185 -13.12 8.71 -6.64
CA GLU A 185 -13.82 8.48 -7.92
C GLU A 185 -13.53 9.61 -8.92
N GLU A 186 -13.58 10.87 -8.50
CA GLU A 186 -13.31 12.02 -9.37
C GLU A 186 -11.87 12.05 -9.89
N GLU A 187 -10.87 11.82 -9.04
CA GLU A 187 -9.47 11.74 -9.45
C GLU A 187 -9.20 10.53 -10.35
N GLU A 188 -9.86 9.40 -10.10
CA GLU A 188 -9.78 8.19 -10.92
C GLU A 188 -10.35 8.44 -12.34
N ILE A 189 -11.56 9.02 -12.44
CA ILE A 189 -12.17 9.41 -13.72
C ILE A 189 -11.27 10.38 -14.49
N ALA A 190 -10.76 11.40 -13.81
CA ALA A 190 -9.89 12.40 -14.43
C ALA A 190 -8.61 11.76 -14.99
N PHE A 191 -8.02 10.82 -14.26
CA PHE A 191 -6.80 10.15 -14.70
C PHE A 191 -7.05 9.16 -15.83
N LEU A 192 -8.09 8.33 -15.75
CA LEU A 192 -8.42 7.32 -16.78
C LEU A 192 -8.55 7.94 -18.18
N LYS A 193 -9.13 9.13 -18.31
CA LYS A 193 -9.22 9.89 -19.57
C LYS A 193 -7.88 10.10 -20.26
N THR A 194 -6.81 10.25 -19.48
CA THR A 194 -5.46 10.55 -19.99
C THR A 194 -4.55 9.33 -19.99
N LEU A 195 -4.80 8.34 -19.13
CA LEU A 195 -4.00 7.15 -18.98
C LEU A 195 -3.93 6.33 -20.29
N GLU A 196 -5.08 6.04 -20.90
CA GLU A 196 -5.12 5.22 -22.12
C GLU A 196 -4.33 5.87 -23.27
N THR A 197 -4.51 7.18 -23.45
CA THR A 197 -3.77 7.95 -24.46
C THR A 197 -2.27 7.97 -24.14
N GLY A 198 -1.91 8.09 -22.86
CA GLY A 198 -0.52 8.08 -22.42
C GLY A 198 0.18 6.75 -22.67
N LEU A 199 -0.50 5.62 -22.42
CA LEU A 199 0.03 4.28 -22.68
C LEU A 199 0.25 4.04 -24.17
N ARG A 200 -0.74 4.34 -25.03
CA ARG A 200 -0.57 4.20 -26.49
C ARG A 200 0.60 5.00 -27.05
N ARG A 201 0.86 6.19 -26.49
CA ARG A 201 2.02 7.01 -26.88
C ARG A 201 3.33 6.43 -26.41
N LEU A 202 3.36 5.77 -25.25
CA LEU A 202 4.54 5.10 -24.74
C LEU A 202 4.88 3.89 -25.63
N ASP A 203 3.87 3.07 -25.95
CA ASP A 203 4.04 1.90 -26.80
C ASP A 203 4.60 2.31 -28.18
N ALA A 204 4.09 3.39 -28.77
CA ALA A 204 4.58 3.93 -30.05
C ALA A 204 6.00 4.54 -30.01
N LEU A 205 6.57 4.78 -28.83
CA LEU A 205 7.97 5.22 -28.66
C LEU A 205 8.92 4.04 -28.39
N GLU A 206 8.38 2.89 -28.02
CA GLU A 206 9.13 1.65 -27.78
C GLU A 206 9.26 0.79 -29.05
N GLU A 207 8.42 1.05 -30.07
CA GLU A 207 8.54 0.56 -31.46
C GLU A 207 9.52 1.38 -32.32
#